data_AF-A0A520B4A2-F1
#
_entry.id   AF-A0A520B4A2-F1
#
_cell.length_a   1.000
_cell.length_b   1.000
_cell.length_c   1.000
_cell.angle_alpha   90.00
_cell.angle_beta   90.00
_cell.angle_gamma   90.00
#
_symmetry.space_group_name_H-M   'P 1'
#
loop_
_entity.id
_entity.type
_entity.pdbx_description
1 polymer ?
#
loop_
_entity_poly.entity_id
_entity_poly.type
_entity_poly.pdbx_seq_one_letter_code
_entity_poly.pdbx_strand_id
1 'polypeptide(L)'
;KITSQAQANTLGSIYYGGMLGASGAIFGLLVAFGMLYPNAELYIMFIPVPVKAKYIIPVYILIELSLGVAQFEGDSIAHYAHLGGALIGFILVKIWKDKQTTFYTYYE
;
A
#
# COMPACT_ATOMS: atom_id res chain seq x y z
N LYS A 1 18.27 15.33 -23.79
CA LYS A 1 19.55 15.96 -23.39
C LYS A 1 19.25 16.83 -22.18
N ILE A 2 19.93 16.63 -21.04
CA ILE A 2 19.84 17.58 -19.91
C ILE A 2 20.51 18.86 -20.40
N THR A 3 19.75 19.93 -20.57
CA THR A 3 20.26 21.17 -21.20
C THR A 3 20.59 22.26 -20.19
N SER A 4 20.27 22.09 -18.91
CA SER A 4 20.57 23.06 -17.85
C SER A 4 21.08 22.44 -16.56
N GLN A 5 21.92 23.19 -15.84
CA GLN A 5 22.41 22.82 -14.50
C GLN A 5 21.25 22.58 -13.51
N ALA A 6 20.14 23.31 -13.67
CA ALA A 6 18.94 23.12 -12.87
C ALA A 6 18.33 21.73 -13.07
N GLN A 7 18.21 21.26 -14.32
CA GLN A 7 17.71 19.90 -14.60
C GLN A 7 18.65 18.83 -14.05
N ALA A 8 19.97 19.04 -14.13
CA ALA A 8 20.95 18.12 -13.55
C ALA A 8 20.79 18.01 -12.02
N ASN A 9 20.58 19.14 -11.34
CA ASN A 9 20.35 19.17 -9.90
C ASN A 9 19.01 18.52 -9.52
N THR A 10 17.93 18.77 -10.27
CA THR A 10 16.62 18.12 -10.06
C THR A 10 16.73 16.60 -10.22
N LEU A 11 17.40 16.12 -11.27
CA LEU A 11 17.66 14.69 -11.45
C LEU A 11 18.46 14.12 -10.29
N GLY A 12 19.51 14.81 -9.86
CA GLY A 12 20.26 14.43 -8.66
C GLY A 12 19.37 14.30 -7.42
N SER A 13 18.47 15.27 -7.18
CA SER A 13 17.55 15.20 -6.03
C SER A 13 16.53 14.06 -6.13
N ILE A 14 16.09 13.68 -7.34
CA ILE A 14 15.15 12.57 -7.53
C ILE A 14 15.85 11.23 -7.32
N TYR A 15 17.06 11.06 -7.85
CA TYR A 15 17.78 9.79 -7.79
C TYR A 15 18.47 9.53 -6.44
N TYR A 16 18.98 10.59 -5.80
CA TYR A 16 19.70 10.49 -4.52
C TYR A 16 18.86 10.96 -3.32
N GLY A 17 17.68 11.52 -3.56
CA GLY A 17 16.73 11.85 -2.50
C GLY A 17 16.19 10.57 -1.85
N GLY A 18 16.39 10.43 -0.55
CA GLY A 18 15.84 9.31 0.21
C GLY A 18 14.32 9.41 0.27
N MET A 19 13.63 8.34 -0.14
CA MET A 19 12.20 8.18 0.13
C MET A 19 12.05 7.69 1.58
N LEU A 20 11.52 8.53 2.48
CA LEU A 20 11.28 8.20 3.88
C LEU A 20 9.79 7.91 4.08
N GLY A 21 9.44 6.73 4.62
CA GLY A 21 8.05 6.44 4.97
C GLY A 21 7.78 4.99 5.36
N ALA A 22 7.28 4.76 6.58
CA ALA A 22 6.80 3.45 7.03
C ALA A 22 5.46 3.05 6.38
N SER A 23 4.77 4.00 5.75
CA SER A 23 3.42 3.84 5.23
C SER A 23 3.31 2.79 4.12
N GLY A 24 4.33 2.63 3.27
CA GLY A 24 4.37 1.52 2.30
C GLY A 24 4.28 0.15 2.98
N ALA A 25 5.02 -0.06 4.07
CA ALA A 25 4.93 -1.30 4.84
C ALA A 25 3.55 -1.49 5.49
N ILE A 26 2.93 -0.40 5.97
CA ILE A 26 1.55 -0.43 6.48
C ILE A 26 0.56 -0.87 5.39
N PHE A 27 0.69 -0.37 4.16
CA PHE A 27 -0.14 -0.83 3.04
C PHE A 27 0.08 -2.31 2.72
N GLY A 28 1.31 -2.80 2.83
CA GLY A 28 1.62 -4.24 2.74
C GLY A 28 0.90 -5.06 3.81
N LEU A 29 0.93 -4.60 5.07
CA LEU A 29 0.20 -5.24 6.17
C LEU A 29 -1.31 -5.18 5.98
N LEU A 30 -1.83 -4.06 5.47
CA LEU A 30 -3.26 -3.87 5.20
C LEU A 30 -3.75 -4.89 4.17
N VAL A 31 -3.06 -5.04 3.04
CA VAL A 31 -3.40 -6.07 2.05
C VAL A 31 -3.27 -7.47 2.63
N ALA A 32 -2.20 -7.74 3.37
CA ALA A 32 -2.03 -9.05 4.00
C ALA A 32 -3.19 -9.38 4.94
N PHE A 33 -3.60 -8.42 5.78
CA PHE A 33 -4.75 -8.55 6.67
C PHE A 33 -6.04 -8.82 5.89
N GLY A 34 -6.30 -8.08 4.81
CA GLY A 34 -7.51 -8.27 3.98
C GLY A 34 -7.59 -9.65 3.32
N MET A 35 -6.45 -10.23 2.98
CA MET A 35 -6.37 -11.57 2.39
C MET A 35 -6.52 -12.69 3.42
N LEU A 36 -5.98 -12.49 4.61
CA LEU A 36 -5.95 -13.50 5.68
C LEU A 36 -7.22 -13.49 6.52
N TYR A 37 -7.78 -12.31 6.76
CA TYR A 37 -8.97 -12.09 7.58
C TYR A 37 -10.07 -11.34 6.81
N PRO A 38 -10.53 -11.85 5.65
CA PRO A 38 -11.45 -11.12 4.77
C PRO A 38 -12.82 -10.82 5.40
N ASN A 39 -13.22 -11.59 6.41
CA ASN A 39 -14.47 -11.42 7.13
C ASN A 39 -14.33 -10.59 8.42
N ALA A 40 -13.12 -10.16 8.78
CA ALA A 40 -12.92 -9.30 9.94
C ALA A 40 -13.70 -7.99 9.75
N GLU A 41 -14.44 -7.62 10.78
CA GLU A 41 -15.25 -6.41 10.82
C GLU A 41 -14.40 -5.25 11.30
N LEU A 42 -14.31 -4.20 10.48
CA LEU A 42 -13.54 -2.99 10.77
C LEU A 42 -14.49 -1.81 10.91
N TYR A 43 -14.25 -1.00 11.93
CA TYR A 43 -14.91 0.29 12.10
C TYR A 43 -14.10 1.37 11.39
N ILE A 44 -14.75 2.08 10.47
CA ILE A 44 -14.22 3.30 9.88
C ILE A 44 -14.69 4.45 10.76
N MET A 45 -13.81 5.38 11.08
CA MET A 45 -14.15 6.53 11.93
C MET A 45 -15.39 7.24 11.36
N PHE A 46 -16.38 7.51 12.22
CA PHE A 46 -17.67 8.12 11.89
C PHE A 46 -18.68 7.26 11.09
N ILE A 47 -18.34 6.03 10.72
CA ILE A 47 -19.30 5.06 10.16
C ILE A 47 -19.75 4.14 11.31
N PRO A 48 -21.02 4.21 11.77
CA PRO A 48 -21.48 3.43 12.93
C PRO A 48 -21.74 1.95 12.61
N VAL A 49 -21.45 1.51 11.39
CA VAL A 49 -21.67 0.13 10.93
C VAL A 49 -20.33 -0.49 10.57
N PRO A 50 -19.98 -1.66 11.13
CA PRO A 50 -18.76 -2.36 10.76
C PRO A 50 -18.83 -2.81 9.30
N VAL A 51 -17.71 -2.70 8.59
CA VAL A 51 -17.59 -3.18 7.20
C VAL A 51 -16.48 -4.23 7.14
N LYS A 52 -16.70 -5.30 6.37
CA LYS A 52 -15.73 -6.38 6.25
C LYS A 52 -14.47 -5.92 5.52
N ALA A 53 -13.32 -6.41 5.99
CA ALA A 53 -12.00 -6.12 5.44
C ALA A 53 -11.92 -6.35 3.92
N LYS A 54 -12.58 -7.39 3.39
CA LYS A 54 -12.64 -7.70 1.95
C LYS A 54 -13.22 -6.58 1.08
N TYR A 55 -13.97 -5.63 1.66
CA TYR A 55 -14.54 -4.50 0.93
C TYR A 55 -13.70 -3.23 1.13
N ILE A 56 -13.37 -2.92 2.39
CA ILE A 56 -12.65 -1.68 2.73
C ILE A 56 -11.29 -1.63 2.04
N ILE A 57 -10.54 -2.73 2.10
CA ILE A 57 -9.14 -2.74 1.70
C ILE A 57 -9.01 -2.56 0.18
N PRO A 58 -9.72 -3.32 -0.69
CA PRO A 58 -9.69 -3.07 -2.12
C PRO A 58 -10.17 -1.66 -2.50
N VAL A 59 -11.22 -1.15 -1.86
CA VAL A 59 -11.71 0.22 -2.10
C VAL A 59 -10.62 1.24 -1.78
N TYR A 60 -9.92 1.07 -0.66
CA TYR A 60 -8.85 1.99 -0.28
C TYR A 60 -7.66 1.94 -1.25
N ILE A 61 -7.26 0.75 -1.71
CA ILE A 61 -6.24 0.61 -2.75
C ILE A 61 -6.67 1.27 -4.07
N LEU A 62 -7.94 1.18 -4.46
CA LEU A 62 -8.46 1.84 -5.66
C LEU A 62 -8.47 3.37 -5.53
N ILE A 63 -8.82 3.90 -4.35
CA ILE A 63 -8.72 5.33 -4.06
C ILE A 63 -7.25 5.77 -4.19
N GLU A 64 -6.33 5.04 -3.56
CA GLU A 64 -4.90 5.31 -3.61
C GLU A 64 -4.36 5.36 -5.05
N LEU A 65 -4.77 4.39 -5.89
CA LEU A 65 -4.44 4.37 -7.31
C LEU A 65 -5.03 5.57 -8.05
N SER A 66 -6.29 5.91 -7.78
CA SER A 66 -6.98 7.03 -8.43
C SER A 66 -6.30 8.36 -8.10
N LEU A 67 -5.91 8.58 -6.83
CA LEU A 67 -5.19 9.77 -6.39
C LEU A 67 -3.80 9.84 -7.02
N GLY A 68 -3.06 8.72 -7.04
CA GLY A 68 -1.75 8.63 -7.68
C GLY A 68 -1.80 8.93 -9.19
N VAL A 69 -2.86 8.49 -9.89
CA VAL A 69 -3.08 8.79 -11.32
C VAL A 69 -3.53 10.23 -11.54
N ALA A 70 -4.35 10.80 -10.66
CA ALA A 70 -4.88 12.14 -10.81
C ALA A 70 -3.83 13.24 -10.58
N GLN A 71 -2.83 12.98 -9.72
CA GLN A 71 -1.71 13.89 -9.43
C GLN A 71 -2.17 15.33 -9.09
N PHE A 72 -3.01 15.46 -8.06
CA PHE A 72 -3.56 16.76 -7.66
C PHE A 72 -2.47 17.75 -7.21
N GLU A 73 -2.64 19.02 -7.56
CA GLU A 73 -1.74 20.07 -7.10
C GLU A 73 -1.83 20.22 -5.57
N GLY A 74 -0.68 20.25 -4.89
CA GLY A 74 -0.59 20.29 -3.43
C GLY A 74 -0.63 18.93 -2.74
N ASP A 75 -0.78 17.84 -3.48
CA ASP A 75 -0.62 16.48 -2.94
C ASP A 75 0.87 16.15 -2.70
N SER A 76 1.21 15.84 -1.45
CA SER A 76 2.56 15.46 -1.02
C SER A 76 2.66 13.97 -0.66
N ILE A 77 1.65 13.16 -0.99
CA ILE A 77 1.60 11.74 -0.65
C ILE A 77 2.29 10.92 -1.74
N ALA A 78 3.18 10.01 -1.32
CA ALA A 78 3.84 9.07 -2.22
C ALA A 78 2.93 7.87 -2.55
N HIS A 79 1.83 8.10 -3.27
CA HIS A 79 0.82 7.08 -3.59
C HIS A 79 1.39 5.80 -4.20
N TYR A 80 2.37 5.91 -5.10
CA TYR A 80 3.03 4.75 -5.69
C TYR A 80 3.88 3.94 -4.70
N ALA A 81 4.39 4.56 -3.63
CA ALA A 81 5.08 3.83 -2.57
C ALA A 81 4.10 2.98 -1.75
N HIS A 82 2.89 3.49 -1.51
CA HIS A 82 1.80 2.74 -0.87
C HIS A 82 1.35 1.55 -1.74
N LEU A 83 1.13 1.78 -3.04
CA LEU A 83 0.76 0.73 -3.99
C LEU A 83 1.85 -0.33 -4.15
N GLY A 84 3.12 0.07 -4.17
CA GLY A 84 4.25 -0.86 -4.16
C GLY A 84 4.27 -1.72 -2.91
N GLY A 85 4.06 -1.12 -1.74
CA GLY A 85 3.93 -1.84 -0.47
C GLY A 85 2.76 -2.83 -0.46
N ALA A 86 1.59 -2.42 -0.93
CA ALA A 86 0.41 -3.26 -1.11
C ALA A 86 0.68 -4.47 -2.02
N LEU A 87 1.35 -4.26 -3.16
CA LEU A 87 1.73 -5.33 -4.09
C LEU A 87 2.70 -6.33 -3.45
N ILE A 88 3.74 -5.85 -2.75
CA ILE A 88 4.68 -6.73 -2.07
C ILE A 88 3.98 -7.52 -0.95
N GLY A 89 3.09 -6.89 -0.18
CA GLY A 89 2.27 -7.57 0.83
C GLY A 89 1.42 -8.70 0.23
N PHE A 90 0.77 -8.44 -0.91
CA PHE A 90 0.03 -9.46 -1.65
C PHE A 90 0.91 -10.65 -2.06
N ILE A 91 2.07 -10.37 -2.66
CA ILE A 91 3.02 -11.40 -3.13
C ILE A 91 3.51 -12.23 -1.94
N LEU A 92 3.87 -11.61 -0.82
CA LEU A 92 4.34 -12.31 0.37
C LEU A 92 3.28 -13.24 0.94
N VAL A 93 2.02 -12.80 1.05
CA VAL A 93 0.93 -13.67 1.51
C VAL A 93 0.73 -14.86 0.56
N LYS A 94 0.79 -14.65 -0.75
CA LYS A 94 0.69 -15.76 -1.72
C LYS A 94 1.82 -16.77 -1.54
N ILE A 95 3.06 -16.31 -1.42
CA ILE A 95 4.23 -17.19 -1.24
C ILE A 95 4.16 -17.96 0.09
N TRP A 96 3.67 -17.33 1.17
CA TRP A 96 3.63 -17.96 2.49
C TRP A 96 2.42 -18.84 2.73
N LYS A 97 1.26 -18.52 2.15
CA LYS A 97 0.05 -19.33 2.27
C LYS A 97 0.21 -20.73 1.64
N ASP A 98 0.99 -20.84 0.58
CA ASP A 98 1.20 -22.11 -0.13
C ASP A 98 2.18 -23.06 0.59
N LYS A 99 2.81 -22.61 1.68
CA LYS A 99 3.67 -23.46 2.54
C LYS A 99 2.83 -24.01 3.70
N GLN A 100 2.43 -25.29 3.60
CA GLN A 100 1.64 -26.06 4.58
C GLN A 100 2.29 -26.25 5.98
N THR A 101 3.25 -25.40 6.35
CA THR A 101 3.90 -25.38 7.67
C THR A 101 3.76 -24.02 8.37
N THR A 102 2.91 -23.14 7.85
CA THR A 102 2.64 -21.83 8.45
C THR A 102 1.63 -21.94 9.58
N PHE A 103 1.70 -21.00 10.52
CA PHE A 103 0.88 -20.86 11.74
C PHE A 103 -0.62 -21.21 11.58
N TYR A 104 -1.18 -21.06 10.37
CA TYR A 104 -2.55 -21.42 10.00
C TYR A 104 -2.94 -22.88 10.28
N THR A 105 -2.03 -23.84 10.14
CA THR A 105 -2.35 -25.26 10.38
C THR A 105 -2.52 -25.59 11.88
N TYR A 106 -2.19 -24.67 12.79
CA TYR A 106 -2.18 -24.93 14.24
C TYR A 106 -3.36 -24.32 15.02
N TYR A 107 -4.15 -23.43 14.39
CA TYR A 107 -5.22 -22.68 15.07
C TYR A 107 -6.60 -22.81 14.40
N GLU A 108 -6.70 -23.61 13.33
CA GLU A 108 -7.99 -24.15 12.84
C GLU A 108 -8.21 -25.57 13.36
#